data_AF-A0A838II60-F1
#
_entry.id   AF-A0A838II60-F1
#
_cell.length_a   1.000
_cell.length_b   1.000
_cell.length_c   1.000
_cell.angle_alpha   90.00
_cell.angle_beta   90.00
_cell.angle_gamma   90.00
#
_symmetry.space_group_name_H-M   'P 1'
#
loop_
_entity.id
_entity.type
_entity.pdbx_description
1 polymer ?
#
loop_
_entity_poly.entity_id
_entity_poly.type
_entity_poly.pdbx_seq_one_letter_code
_entity_poly.pdbx_strand_id
1 'polypeptide(L)'
;MMKAKILVVLAALAGALFIFGCDADTLVLASEFRLDCGFDRECSPVTEGDSCACLVCPNAAVHQDDLEAFHKARQDRSCSKDIACPAIGCGDEFRGVCSPENLCTLRTATFWHEGDYDRSCTQDDDCQAVFFGEVCDPCLCPNAAISKSALSSYEANRGDAVCRNDAACRCALIETRCDNGMCTTHN
;
A
#
# COMPACT_ATOMS: atom_id res chain seq x y z
N MET A 1 -40.09 -23.61 -15.20
CA MET A 1 -40.47 -22.88 -13.96
C MET A 1 -40.15 -23.75 -12.75
N MET A 2 -38.93 -23.64 -12.21
CA MET A 2 -38.51 -24.39 -11.03
C MET A 2 -38.24 -23.42 -9.88
N LYS A 3 -39.07 -23.49 -8.84
CA LYS A 3 -38.90 -22.76 -7.57
C LYS A 3 -37.95 -23.57 -6.69
N ALA A 4 -36.71 -23.11 -6.56
CA ALA A 4 -35.77 -23.64 -5.57
C ALA A 4 -36.04 -22.99 -4.21
N LYS A 5 -36.47 -23.78 -3.23
CA LYS A 5 -36.58 -23.38 -1.82
C LYS A 5 -35.18 -23.44 -1.21
N ILE A 6 -34.61 -22.28 -0.90
CA ILE A 6 -33.37 -22.18 -0.12
C ILE A 6 -33.76 -22.31 1.36
N LEU A 7 -33.31 -23.40 1.96
CA LEU A 7 -33.47 -23.73 3.37
C LEU A 7 -32.39 -22.95 4.16
N VAL A 8 -32.80 -21.96 4.94
CA VAL A 8 -31.93 -21.24 5.87
C VAL A 8 -31.76 -22.10 7.12
N VAL A 9 -30.60 -22.73 7.27
CA VAL A 9 -30.22 -23.44 8.51
C VAL A 9 -29.48 -22.46 9.41
N LEU A 10 -30.21 -21.88 10.37
CA LEU A 10 -29.63 -21.19 11.53
C LEU A 10 -29.06 -22.23 12.49
N ALA A 11 -27.74 -22.42 12.46
CA ALA A 11 -27.01 -23.14 13.49
C ALA A 11 -26.40 -22.13 14.46
N ALA A 12 -27.07 -21.94 15.60
CA ALA A 12 -26.56 -21.20 16.75
C ALA A 12 -25.48 -22.03 17.45
N LEU A 13 -24.20 -21.74 17.15
CA LEU A 13 -23.06 -22.23 17.93
C LEU A 13 -22.69 -21.17 18.96
N ALA A 14 -23.27 -21.31 20.16
CA ALA A 14 -22.81 -20.63 21.37
C ALA A 14 -21.49 -21.29 21.81
N GLY A 15 -20.40 -20.90 21.17
CA GLY A 15 -19.05 -21.25 21.58
C GLY A 15 -18.61 -20.34 22.73
N ALA A 16 -18.44 -20.93 23.91
CA ALA A 16 -17.74 -20.31 25.03
C ALA A 16 -16.28 -20.04 24.62
N LEU A 17 -16.01 -18.85 24.07
CA LEU A 17 -14.65 -18.35 23.96
C LEU A 17 -14.17 -17.94 25.35
N PHE A 18 -13.01 -18.45 25.73
CA PHE A 18 -12.23 -17.94 26.84
C PHE A 18 -11.97 -16.45 26.61
N ILE A 19 -12.76 -15.61 27.27
CA ILE A 19 -12.52 -14.17 27.40
C ILE A 19 -11.33 -14.06 28.36
N PHE A 20 -10.11 -14.23 27.84
CA PHE A 20 -8.98 -13.53 28.44
C PHE A 20 -9.36 -12.07 28.40
N GLY A 21 -9.55 -11.46 29.57
CA GLY A 21 -10.02 -10.09 29.73
C GLY A 21 -9.04 -9.08 29.12
N CYS A 22 -9.07 -8.95 27.81
CA CYS A 22 -8.78 -7.69 27.17
C CYS A 22 -9.94 -6.78 27.55
N ASP A 23 -9.69 -5.80 28.40
CA ASP A 23 -10.66 -4.75 28.67
C ASP A 23 -11.04 -4.15 27.30
N ALA A 24 -12.33 -4.22 26.94
CA ALA A 24 -12.82 -3.71 25.66
C ALA A 24 -12.51 -2.21 25.47
N ASP A 25 -12.11 -1.52 26.55
CA ASP A 25 -11.72 -0.12 26.58
C ASP A 25 -10.37 0.19 25.94
N THR A 26 -9.53 -0.78 25.58
CA THR A 26 -8.25 -0.50 24.89
C THR A 26 -8.31 -0.70 23.38
N LEU A 27 -9.42 -1.20 22.85
CA LEU A 27 -9.57 -1.44 21.42
C LEU A 27 -9.83 -0.12 20.67
N VAL A 28 -9.04 0.14 19.63
CA VAL A 28 -9.27 1.24 18.68
C VAL A 28 -9.25 0.66 17.27
N LEU A 29 -10.39 0.72 16.58
CA LEU A 29 -10.56 0.18 15.23
C LEU A 29 -10.58 1.30 14.20
N ALA A 30 -9.98 1.08 13.03
CA ALA A 30 -10.03 2.04 11.92
C ALA A 30 -11.47 2.30 11.45
N SER A 31 -12.34 1.28 11.57
CA SER A 31 -13.77 1.39 11.24
C SER A 31 -14.59 2.38 12.10
N GLU A 32 -14.02 2.88 13.20
CA GLU A 32 -14.63 3.95 14.01
C GLU A 32 -14.40 5.35 13.42
N PHE A 33 -13.55 5.45 12.40
CA PHE A 33 -13.13 6.68 11.75
C PHE A 33 -13.61 6.72 10.30
N ARG A 34 -13.44 7.87 9.67
CA ARG A 34 -13.74 8.05 8.26
C ARG A 34 -12.87 7.13 7.40
N LEU A 35 -13.53 6.35 6.56
CA LEU A 35 -12.89 5.44 5.61
C LEU A 35 -13.16 5.82 4.16
N ASP A 36 -14.08 6.72 3.84
CA ASP A 36 -14.33 7.07 2.44
C ASP A 36 -13.10 7.72 1.78
N CYS A 37 -12.95 7.53 0.47
CA CYS A 37 -11.86 8.12 -0.31
C CYS A 37 -12.22 8.21 -1.79
N GLY A 38 -11.61 9.16 -2.49
CA GLY A 38 -11.55 9.25 -3.95
C GLY A 38 -10.22 8.77 -4.53
N PHE A 39 -9.12 8.95 -3.79
CA PHE A 39 -7.75 8.70 -4.26
C PHE A 39 -6.87 8.06 -3.19
N ASP A 40 -5.81 7.38 -3.61
CA ASP A 40 -4.89 6.65 -2.72
C ASP A 40 -4.23 7.58 -1.70
N ARG A 41 -3.89 8.82 -2.10
CA ARG A 41 -3.28 9.82 -1.21
C ARG A 41 -4.15 10.23 -0.03
N GLU A 42 -5.46 10.00 -0.10
CA GLU A 42 -6.39 10.34 0.96
C GLU A 42 -6.39 9.29 2.07
N CYS A 43 -5.69 8.16 1.89
CA CYS A 43 -5.65 7.08 2.85
C CYS A 43 -4.30 7.03 3.57
N SER A 44 -4.35 7.05 4.90
CA SER A 44 -3.18 6.94 5.77
C SER A 44 -3.13 5.57 6.44
N PRO A 45 -2.00 4.83 6.34
CA PRO A 45 -1.85 3.54 7.00
C PRO A 45 -1.83 3.74 8.53
N VAL A 46 -2.55 2.89 9.25
CA VAL A 46 -2.62 2.91 10.72
C VAL A 46 -2.55 1.51 11.31
N THR A 47 -2.22 1.45 12.59
CA THR A 47 -2.24 0.22 13.38
C THR A 47 -3.49 0.21 14.26
N GLU A 48 -4.52 -0.52 13.84
CA GLU A 48 -5.72 -0.77 14.63
C GLU A 48 -5.55 -1.98 15.56
N GLY A 49 -6.39 -2.04 16.59
CA GLY A 49 -6.36 -3.10 17.61
C GLY A 49 -6.11 -2.54 19.00
N ASP A 50 -5.71 -3.42 19.91
CA ASP A 50 -5.42 -3.08 21.30
C ASP A 50 -4.30 -2.01 21.38
N SER A 51 -4.63 -0.85 21.95
CA SER A 51 -3.70 0.27 22.16
C SER A 51 -2.55 -0.09 23.10
N CYS A 52 -2.75 -1.10 23.94
CA CYS A 52 -1.78 -1.58 24.92
C CYS A 52 -0.98 -2.79 24.43
N ALA A 53 -1.34 -3.37 23.28
CA ALA A 53 -0.54 -4.42 22.66
C ALA A 53 0.64 -3.81 21.88
N CYS A 54 1.71 -4.59 21.74
CA CYS A 54 2.85 -4.25 20.88
C CYS A 54 2.54 -4.54 19.41
N LEU A 55 1.54 -3.85 18.87
CA LEU A 55 1.26 -3.84 17.45
C LEU A 55 2.13 -2.77 16.80
N VAL A 56 3.12 -3.22 16.04
CA VAL A 56 4.15 -2.32 15.52
C VAL A 56 3.86 -1.92 14.07
N CYS A 57 3.18 -2.78 13.30
CA CYS A 57 2.97 -2.56 11.87
C CYS A 57 1.54 -2.16 11.53
N PRO A 58 1.37 -1.25 10.55
CA PRO A 58 0.06 -0.96 10.01
C PRO A 58 -0.64 -2.24 9.57
N ASN A 59 -1.92 -2.34 9.91
CA ASN A 59 -2.81 -3.42 9.53
C ASN A 59 -4.16 -2.90 9.00
N ALA A 60 -4.36 -1.58 8.99
CA ALA A 60 -5.53 -0.91 8.45
C ALA A 60 -5.15 0.45 7.85
N ALA A 61 -6.14 1.17 7.32
CA ALA A 61 -5.99 2.54 6.85
C ALA A 61 -7.23 3.36 7.24
N VAL A 62 -7.04 4.66 7.43
CA VAL A 62 -8.11 5.65 7.65
C VAL A 62 -7.97 6.79 6.65
N HIS A 63 -9.01 7.59 6.47
CA HIS A 63 -8.87 8.85 5.74
C HIS A 63 -7.85 9.76 6.44
N GLN A 64 -6.98 10.43 5.68
CA GLN A 64 -5.92 11.31 6.15
C GLN A 64 -6.40 12.39 7.14
N ASP A 65 -7.52 13.07 6.87
CA ASP A 65 -8.11 14.05 7.82
C ASP A 65 -8.48 13.47 9.19
N ASP A 66 -8.71 12.15 9.30
CA ASP A 66 -9.03 11.47 10.56
C ASP A 66 -7.80 10.87 11.25
N LEU A 67 -6.60 10.99 10.66
CA LEU A 67 -5.37 10.41 11.19
C LEU A 67 -5.03 10.95 12.59
N GLU A 68 -5.18 12.26 12.80
CA GLU A 68 -4.95 12.89 14.10
C GLU A 68 -5.96 12.38 15.14
N ALA A 69 -7.23 12.26 14.78
CA ALA A 69 -8.28 11.75 15.65
C ALA A 69 -8.04 10.28 16.02
N PHE A 70 -7.59 9.46 15.06
CA PHE A 70 -7.21 8.06 15.28
C PHE A 70 -6.06 7.94 16.29
N HIS A 71 -4.99 8.70 16.09
CA HIS A 71 -3.85 8.69 17.02
C HIS A 71 -4.24 9.17 18.40
N LYS A 72 -5.08 10.21 18.49
CA LYS A 72 -5.62 10.69 19.76
C LYS A 72 -6.44 9.62 20.47
N ALA A 73 -7.33 8.92 19.76
CA ALA A 73 -8.14 7.85 20.35
C ALA A 73 -7.26 6.71 20.92
N ARG A 74 -6.14 6.38 20.25
CA ARG A 74 -5.16 5.41 20.79
C ARG A 74 -4.44 5.93 22.02
N GLN A 75 -4.04 7.20 22.03
CA GLN A 75 -3.33 7.82 23.16
C GLN A 75 -4.21 7.99 24.41
N ASP A 76 -5.50 8.27 24.21
CA ASP A 76 -6.45 8.46 25.31
C ASP A 76 -6.77 7.14 26.04
N ARG A 77 -6.37 5.98 25.49
CA ARG A 77 -6.52 4.68 26.16
C ARG A 77 -5.41 4.48 27.20
N SER A 78 -5.80 4.40 28.46
CA SER A 78 -4.88 4.15 29.57
C SER A 78 -4.44 2.69 29.63
N CYS A 79 -3.15 2.42 29.46
CA CYS A 79 -2.59 1.09 29.66
C CYS A 79 -2.17 0.90 31.12
N SER A 80 -2.65 -0.17 31.76
CA SER A 80 -2.38 -0.45 33.18
C SER A 80 -0.93 -0.82 33.49
N LYS A 81 -0.11 -1.10 32.47
CA LYS A 81 1.28 -1.52 32.59
C LYS A 81 2.15 -0.90 31.50
N ASP A 82 3.35 -0.51 31.87
CA ASP A 82 4.42 -0.19 30.93
C ASP A 82 4.88 -1.49 30.24
N ILE A 83 4.38 -1.72 29.03
CA ILE A 83 4.81 -2.84 28.21
C ILE A 83 5.97 -2.37 27.35
N ALA A 84 7.16 -2.94 27.57
CA ALA A 84 8.32 -2.69 26.73
C ALA A 84 8.13 -3.39 25.37
N CYS A 85 7.80 -2.61 24.33
CA CYS A 85 7.65 -3.15 22.99
C CYS A 85 9.01 -3.25 22.28
N PRO A 86 9.30 -4.39 21.62
CA PRO A 86 10.49 -4.50 20.79
C PRO A 86 10.41 -3.49 19.64
N ALA A 87 11.53 -2.83 19.34
CA ALA A 87 11.65 -2.01 18.14
C ALA A 87 11.66 -2.94 16.91
N ILE A 88 10.49 -3.20 16.36
CA ILE A 88 10.32 -3.92 15.08
C ILE A 88 10.15 -2.86 14.00
N GLY A 89 11.07 -2.82 13.04
CA GLY A 89 10.87 -2.00 11.85
C GLY A 89 9.79 -2.64 10.99
N CYS A 90 8.72 -1.90 10.72
CA CYS A 90 7.79 -2.26 9.67
C CYS A 90 8.37 -1.69 8.40
N GLY A 91 8.68 -2.54 7.42
CA GLY A 91 9.23 -2.07 6.16
C GLY A 91 8.32 -1.00 5.54
N ASP A 92 8.86 -0.20 4.63
CA ASP A 92 8.12 0.81 3.86
C ASP A 92 7.12 0.20 2.86
N GLU A 93 6.73 -1.05 3.09
CA GLU A 93 5.90 -1.89 2.25
C GLU A 93 4.41 -1.62 2.45
N PHE A 94 3.99 -0.87 3.47
CA PHE A 94 2.57 -0.63 3.71
C PHE A 94 2.13 0.74 3.20
N ARG A 95 1.00 0.76 2.49
CA ARG A 95 0.37 1.97 1.96
C ARG A 95 -1.13 1.92 2.21
N GLY A 96 -1.68 3.06 2.63
CA GLY A 96 -3.12 3.28 2.53
C GLY A 96 -3.48 3.47 1.06
N VAL A 97 -4.55 2.81 0.60
CA VAL A 97 -5.07 2.95 -0.76
C VAL A 97 -6.57 3.03 -0.77
N CYS A 98 -7.10 3.65 -1.81
CA CYS A 98 -8.52 3.75 -2.01
C CYS A 98 -9.03 2.56 -2.80
N SER A 99 -9.84 1.72 -2.15
CA SER A 99 -10.39 0.52 -2.79
C SER A 99 -11.40 0.87 -3.91
N PRO A 100 -11.79 -0.09 -4.76
CA PRO A 100 -12.87 0.09 -5.72
C PRO A 100 -14.21 0.50 -5.09
N GLU A 101 -14.44 0.13 -3.83
CA GLU A 101 -15.62 0.49 -3.04
C GLU A 101 -15.55 1.91 -2.44
N ASN A 102 -14.52 2.70 -2.78
CA ASN A 102 -14.23 4.01 -2.22
C ASN A 102 -13.97 3.98 -0.71
N LEU A 103 -13.28 2.93 -0.23
CA LEU A 103 -12.88 2.80 1.17
C LEU A 103 -11.36 2.72 1.30
N CYS A 104 -10.81 3.39 2.30
CA CYS A 104 -9.42 3.28 2.68
C CYS A 104 -9.14 1.87 3.18
N THR A 105 -8.20 1.22 2.52
CA THR A 105 -7.72 -0.12 2.84
C THR A 105 -6.20 -0.09 2.89
N LEU A 106 -5.62 -1.10 3.56
CA LEU A 106 -4.18 -1.28 3.55
C LEU A 106 -3.80 -2.26 2.45
N ARG A 107 -2.72 -1.93 1.73
CA ARG A 107 -2.07 -2.88 0.82
C ARG A 107 -0.57 -2.94 1.08
N THR A 108 0.02 -4.01 0.56
CA THR A 108 1.47 -4.09 0.37
C THR A 108 1.83 -3.35 -0.92
N ALA A 109 2.73 -2.38 -0.81
CA ALA A 109 3.36 -1.68 -1.92
C ALA A 109 4.12 -2.69 -2.78
N THR A 110 3.85 -2.64 -4.08
CA THR A 110 4.62 -3.37 -5.08
C THR A 110 5.70 -2.44 -5.59
N PHE A 111 6.93 -2.94 -5.68
CA PHE A 111 8.07 -2.20 -6.21
C PHE A 111 8.57 -2.86 -7.50
N TRP A 112 8.97 -2.04 -8.46
CA TRP A 112 9.77 -2.49 -9.60
C TRP A 112 11.23 -2.15 -9.37
N HIS A 113 12.11 -3.11 -9.66
CA HIS A 113 13.55 -2.95 -9.52
C HIS A 113 14.22 -2.94 -10.90
N GLU A 114 15.32 -2.20 -11.02
CA GLU A 114 16.03 -2.11 -12.30
C GLU A 114 16.58 -3.46 -12.77
N GLY A 115 16.89 -4.34 -11.81
CA GLY A 115 17.43 -5.67 -12.07
C GLY A 115 16.44 -6.65 -12.69
N ASP A 116 15.16 -6.30 -12.75
CA ASP A 116 14.10 -7.16 -13.31
C ASP A 116 14.05 -7.11 -14.85
N TYR A 117 14.77 -6.18 -15.48
CA TYR A 117 14.69 -5.91 -16.92
C TYR A 117 16.05 -5.84 -17.59
N ASP A 118 16.12 -6.22 -18.86
CA ASP A 118 17.35 -6.10 -19.64
C ASP A 118 17.70 -4.62 -19.86
N ARG A 119 18.97 -4.30 -19.62
CA ARG A 119 19.55 -2.97 -19.81
C ARG A 119 20.65 -2.97 -20.86
N SER A 120 20.87 -4.08 -21.55
CA SER A 120 21.91 -4.18 -22.58
C SER A 120 21.60 -3.29 -23.78
N CYS A 121 22.64 -2.68 -24.35
CA CYS A 121 22.54 -1.81 -25.52
C CYS A 121 23.83 -1.85 -26.34
N THR A 122 23.72 -1.40 -27.60
CA THR A 122 24.87 -1.17 -28.49
C THR A 122 25.05 0.30 -28.85
N GLN A 123 23.97 1.08 -28.82
CA GLN A 123 23.93 2.51 -29.10
C GLN A 123 22.82 3.19 -28.28
N ASP A 124 22.87 4.52 -28.13
CA ASP A 124 21.93 5.30 -27.33
C ASP A 124 20.46 5.06 -27.74
N ASP A 125 20.22 4.86 -29.03
CA ASP A 125 18.91 4.61 -29.61
C ASP A 125 18.29 3.26 -29.19
N ASP A 126 19.06 2.36 -28.56
CA ASP A 126 18.55 1.10 -28.03
C ASP A 126 17.89 1.28 -26.64
N CYS A 127 18.04 2.45 -26.03
CA CYS A 127 17.60 2.72 -24.66
C CYS A 127 16.23 3.42 -24.59
N GLN A 128 15.48 3.13 -23.54
CA GLN A 128 14.19 3.73 -23.23
C GLN A 128 14.16 4.14 -21.76
N ALA A 129 13.79 5.40 -21.50
CA ALA A 129 13.60 5.90 -20.15
C ALA A 129 12.34 5.26 -19.54
N VAL A 130 12.45 4.78 -18.31
CA VAL A 130 11.37 4.14 -17.56
C VAL A 130 11.42 4.53 -16.08
N PHE A 131 10.37 4.22 -15.33
CA PHE A 131 10.30 4.40 -13.89
C PHE A 131 10.52 3.08 -13.14
N PHE A 132 11.36 3.12 -12.11
CA PHE A 132 11.49 2.10 -11.07
C PHE A 132 11.20 2.71 -9.70
N GLY A 133 10.53 1.94 -8.84
CA GLY A 133 9.99 2.41 -7.56
C GLY A 133 8.65 1.77 -7.24
N GLU A 134 7.86 2.42 -6.38
CA GLU A 134 6.51 1.95 -6.06
C GLU A 134 5.61 2.07 -7.29
N VAL A 135 4.93 0.98 -7.67
CA VAL A 135 4.10 0.93 -8.88
C VAL A 135 2.95 1.94 -8.90
N CYS A 136 2.41 2.32 -7.73
CA CYS A 136 1.41 3.39 -7.67
C CYS A 136 1.97 4.71 -7.14
N ASP A 137 3.27 4.95 -7.29
CA ASP A 137 3.77 6.30 -7.15
C ASP A 137 2.95 7.23 -8.07
N PRO A 138 2.44 8.36 -7.55
CA PRO A 138 1.55 9.21 -8.31
C PRO A 138 2.22 9.90 -9.50
N CYS A 139 3.55 10.01 -9.51
CA CYS A 139 4.30 10.72 -10.53
C CYS A 139 4.82 9.82 -11.65
N LEU A 140 5.26 8.60 -11.32
CA LEU A 140 5.86 7.65 -12.27
C LEU A 140 6.87 8.32 -13.23
N CYS A 141 7.59 9.34 -12.77
CA CYS A 141 8.54 10.07 -13.60
C CYS A 141 9.70 9.14 -13.91
N PRO A 142 10.15 9.03 -15.17
CA PRO A 142 11.31 8.20 -15.49
C PRO A 142 12.48 8.55 -14.57
N ASN A 143 13.21 7.54 -14.11
CA ASN A 143 14.38 7.68 -13.24
C ASN A 143 15.48 6.66 -13.58
N ALA A 144 15.26 5.84 -14.60
CA ALA A 144 16.19 4.83 -15.08
C ALA A 144 15.97 4.54 -16.57
N ALA A 145 16.79 3.66 -17.14
CA ALA A 145 16.71 3.27 -18.53
C ALA A 145 16.87 1.75 -18.71
N ILE A 146 16.08 1.19 -19.61
CA ILE A 146 16.12 -0.22 -20.02
C ILE A 146 16.35 -0.34 -21.53
N SER A 147 16.69 -1.55 -21.99
CA SER A 147 16.71 -1.89 -23.40
C SER A 147 15.30 -1.79 -23.99
N LYS A 148 15.15 -1.22 -25.19
CA LYS A 148 13.88 -1.21 -25.93
C LYS A 148 13.32 -2.61 -26.15
N SER A 149 14.17 -3.64 -26.18
CA SER A 149 13.74 -5.03 -26.27
C SER A 149 12.96 -5.50 -25.02
N ALA A 150 13.27 -4.95 -23.84
CA ALA A 150 12.59 -5.23 -22.58
C ALA A 150 11.30 -4.42 -22.37
N LEU A 151 11.01 -3.45 -23.25
CA LEU A 151 9.89 -2.53 -23.08
C LEU A 151 8.54 -3.25 -23.04
N SER A 152 8.33 -4.27 -23.87
CA SER A 152 7.07 -5.02 -23.89
C SER A 152 6.78 -5.73 -22.56
N SER A 153 7.78 -6.33 -21.92
CA SER A 153 7.66 -6.95 -20.61
C SER A 153 7.41 -5.90 -19.51
N TYR A 154 8.09 -4.75 -19.60
CA TYR A 154 7.89 -3.63 -18.68
C TYR A 154 6.46 -3.09 -18.73
N GLU A 155 5.94 -2.86 -19.93
CA GLU A 155 4.57 -2.36 -20.14
C GLU A 155 3.51 -3.38 -19.69
N ALA A 156 3.75 -4.67 -19.90
CA ALA A 156 2.86 -5.72 -19.41
C ALA A 156 2.76 -5.70 -17.87
N ASN A 157 3.90 -5.65 -17.17
CA ASN A 157 3.94 -5.57 -15.71
C ASN A 157 3.29 -4.27 -15.18
N ARG A 158 3.38 -3.18 -15.95
CA ARG A 158 2.72 -1.92 -15.64
C ARG A 158 1.20 -1.95 -15.75
N GLY A 159 0.65 -2.72 -16.70
CA GLY A 159 -0.78 -2.81 -16.92
C GLY A 159 -1.55 -3.52 -15.80
N ASP A 160 -0.89 -4.36 -15.00
CA ASP A 160 -1.55 -5.19 -13.98
C ASP A 160 -1.87 -4.44 -12.68
N ALA A 161 -1.26 -3.26 -12.47
CA ALA A 161 -1.45 -2.50 -11.25
C ALA A 161 -2.68 -1.59 -11.31
N VAL A 162 -3.55 -1.72 -10.31
CA VAL A 162 -4.71 -0.83 -10.11
C VAL A 162 -4.31 0.26 -9.11
N CYS A 163 -4.16 1.49 -9.60
CA CYS A 163 -3.77 2.66 -8.82
C CYS A 163 -4.82 3.77 -8.98
N ARG A 164 -5.20 4.47 -7.90
CA ARG A 164 -6.12 5.62 -7.93
C ARG A 164 -5.39 6.90 -7.57
N ASN A 165 -4.65 7.43 -8.53
CA ASN A 165 -3.84 8.64 -8.37
C ASN A 165 -4.43 9.82 -9.17
N ASP A 166 -4.39 11.03 -8.62
CA ASP A 166 -4.85 12.27 -9.27
C ASP A 166 -3.75 13.33 -9.42
N ALA A 167 -2.49 12.99 -9.12
CA ALA A 167 -1.41 13.95 -9.18
C ALA A 167 -0.99 14.22 -10.62
N ALA A 168 -0.99 15.50 -11.00
CA ALA A 168 -0.30 15.96 -12.19
C ALA A 168 1.17 16.27 -11.83
N CYS A 169 2.08 15.35 -12.15
CA CYS A 169 3.50 15.57 -11.91
C CYS A 169 4.19 16.20 -13.11
N ARG A 170 5.13 17.12 -12.84
CA ARG A 170 5.99 17.73 -13.85
C ARG A 170 7.33 16.99 -13.84
N CYS A 171 7.44 15.97 -14.68
CA CYS A 171 8.69 15.24 -14.83
C CYS A 171 9.71 16.09 -15.60
N ALA A 172 10.97 16.07 -15.14
CA ALA A 172 12.07 16.56 -15.94
C ALA A 172 12.24 15.67 -17.18
N LEU A 173 12.73 16.25 -18.27
CA LEU A 173 13.20 15.45 -19.40
C LEU A 173 14.48 14.73 -18.97
N ILE A 174 14.55 13.44 -19.24
CA ILE A 174 15.71 12.60 -18.97
C ILE A 174 16.23 12.07 -20.29
N GLU A 175 17.51 12.26 -20.54
CA GLU A 175 18.20 11.65 -21.68
C GLU A 175 18.62 10.22 -21.32
N THR A 176 18.54 9.31 -22.29
CA THR A 176 19.07 7.96 -22.15
C THR A 176 20.29 7.75 -23.03
N ARG A 177 21.29 7.04 -22.53
CA ARG A 177 22.52 6.71 -23.28
C ARG A 177 22.91 5.27 -23.10
N CYS A 178 23.69 4.76 -24.04
CA CYS A 178 24.34 3.49 -23.96
C CYS A 178 25.78 3.65 -23.47
N ASP A 179 25.97 3.55 -22.16
CA ASP A 179 27.28 3.68 -21.54
C ASP A 179 27.86 2.30 -21.25
N ASN A 180 28.98 1.96 -21.92
CA ASN A 180 29.66 0.67 -21.76
C ASN A 180 28.75 -0.56 -21.96
N GLY A 181 27.83 -0.48 -22.93
CA GLY A 181 26.89 -1.55 -23.25
C GLY A 181 25.69 -1.66 -22.30
N MET A 182 25.46 -0.66 -21.45
CA MET A 182 24.33 -0.61 -20.54
C MET A 182 23.55 0.72 -20.66
N CYS A 183 22.23 0.63 -20.67
CA CYS A 183 21.34 1.78 -20.69
C CYS A 183 21.39 2.54 -19.35
N THR A 184 21.67 3.83 -19.43
CA THR A 184 21.76 4.76 -18.30
C THR A 184 20.91 6.01 -18.56
N THR A 185 20.59 6.73 -17.49
CA THR A 185 19.91 8.03 -17.54
C THR A 185 20.86 9.17 -17.19
N HIS A 186 20.69 10.31 -17.86
CA HIS A 186 21.43 11.55 -17.63
C HIS A 186 20.45 12.71 -17.44
N ASN A 187 20.77 13.58 -16.48
CA ASN A 187 20.02 14.81 -16.18
C ASN A 187 20.71 16.04 -16.77
#